data_AF-K1TNP5-F1
#
_entry.id   AF-K1TNP5-F1
#
_cell.length_a   1.000
_cell.length_b   1.000
_cell.length_c   1.000
_cell.angle_alpha   90.00
_cell.angle_beta   90.00
_cell.angle_gamma   90.00
#
_symmetry.space_group_name_H-M   'P 1'
#
loop_
_entity.id
_entity.type
_entity.pdbx_description
1 polymer ?
#
loop_
_entity_poly.entity_id
_entity_poly.type
_entity_poly.pdbx_seq_one_letter_code
_entity_poly.pdbx_strand_id
1 'polypeptide(L)' 'GKLKEGTFKMSNKKDFNAAFVRPSSADVEVDANGVAANDFVVSAGDPDNQWKVTEAGTYKITLDLKNKTIQVVKK' A
#
# COMPACT_ATOMS: atom_id res chain seq x y z
N GLY A 1 -6.31 -9.65 2.16
CA GLY A 1 -7.69 -9.70 2.66
C GLY A 1 -8.62 -9.09 1.63
N LYS A 2 -9.88 -8.84 1.99
CA LYS A 2 -10.82 -8.10 1.12
C LYS A 2 -10.45 -6.62 1.13
N LEU A 3 -10.20 -6.05 -0.04
CA LEU A 3 -10.08 -4.61 -0.24
C LEU A 3 -11.30 -4.12 -1.02
N LYS A 4 -11.81 -2.95 -0.63
CA LYS A 4 -12.78 -2.19 -1.41
C LYS A 4 -12.02 -1.17 -2.26
N GLU A 5 -12.69 -0.61 -3.27
CA GLU A 5 -12.21 0.60 -3.91
C GLU A 5 -11.99 1.70 -2.87
N GLY A 6 -10.91 2.48 -3.05
CA GLY A 6 -10.45 3.47 -2.09
C GLY A 6 -8.95 3.38 -1.88
N THR A 7 -8.45 3.96 -0.78
CA THR A 7 -7.01 4.06 -0.53
C THR A 7 -6.60 3.30 0.72
N PHE A 8 -5.33 2.89 0.79
CA PHE A 8 -4.76 2.31 2.00
C PHE A 8 -3.29 2.66 2.20
N LYS A 9 -2.90 2.63 3.47
CA LYS A 9 -1.53 2.63 4.00
C LYS A 9 -1.50 1.77 5.27
N MET A 10 -0.34 1.26 5.67
CA MET A 10 -0.24 0.28 6.75
C MET A 10 0.68 0.77 7.86
N SER A 11 0.30 0.57 9.13
CA SER A 11 1.20 0.80 10.26
C SER A 11 1.15 -0.40 11.21
N ASN A 12 2.26 -0.66 11.90
CA ASN A 12 2.31 -1.63 13.00
C ASN A 12 1.93 -0.99 14.35
N LYS A 13 1.58 0.31 14.37
CA LYS A 13 1.10 1.04 15.54
C LYS A 13 -0.34 1.48 15.32
N LYS A 14 -1.15 1.43 16.37
CA LYS A 14 -2.50 2.01 16.39
C LYS A 14 -2.42 3.51 16.74
N ASP A 15 -1.77 4.28 15.87
CA ASP A 15 -1.51 5.71 16.06
C ASP A 15 -1.43 6.40 14.69
N PHE A 16 -2.19 7.48 14.50
CA PHE A 16 -2.22 8.23 13.25
C PHE A 16 -0.99 9.10 13.02
N ASN A 17 -0.21 9.38 14.07
CA ASN A 17 1.05 10.11 13.97
C ASN A 17 2.26 9.18 13.78
N ALA A 18 2.06 7.87 13.76
CA ALA A 18 3.12 6.90 13.53
C ALA A 18 3.62 6.93 12.08
N ALA A 19 4.77 6.29 11.85
CA ALA A 19 5.20 6.00 10.50
C ALA A 19 4.30 4.92 9.87
N PHE A 20 4.02 5.09 8.58
CA PHE A 20 3.27 4.16 7.75
C PHE A 20 4.15 3.62 6.63
N VAL A 21 3.99 2.32 6.32
CA VAL A 21 4.38 1.72 5.04
C VAL A 21 3.44 2.26 3.98
N ARG A 22 3.98 2.94 2.97
CA ARG A 22 3.20 3.66 1.94
C ARG A 22 3.99 3.79 0.63
N PRO A 23 3.34 3.99 -0.53
CA PRO A 23 4.06 4.12 -1.79
C PRO A 23 4.91 5.40 -1.83
N SER A 24 5.97 5.38 -2.63
CA SER A 24 6.84 6.56 -2.79
C SER A 24 6.17 7.69 -3.58
N SER A 25 5.10 7.40 -4.33
CA SER A 25 4.29 8.36 -5.08
C SER A 25 2.81 8.25 -4.70
N ALA A 26 2.04 9.32 -4.88
CA ALA A 26 0.60 9.32 -4.64
C ALA A 26 -0.14 8.43 -5.66
N ASP A 27 -1.30 7.90 -5.26
CA ASP A 27 -2.24 7.18 -6.12
C ASP A 27 -1.65 6.00 -6.90
N VAL A 28 -0.62 5.33 -6.36
CA VAL A 28 -0.10 4.09 -6.96
C VAL A 28 -1.21 3.04 -6.98
N GLU A 29 -1.61 2.65 -8.18
CA GLU A 29 -2.78 1.81 -8.40
C GLU A 29 -2.57 0.36 -7.95
N VAL A 30 -3.66 -0.22 -7.47
CA VAL A 30 -3.81 -1.63 -7.10
C VAL A 30 -5.09 -2.18 -7.72
N ASP A 31 -4.94 -3.21 -8.55
CA ASP A 31 -6.03 -3.86 -9.30
C ASP A 31 -5.74 -5.35 -9.53
N ALA A 32 -6.50 -6.00 -10.43
CA ALA A 32 -6.23 -7.39 -10.82
C ALA A 32 -4.82 -7.65 -11.40
N ASN A 33 -4.14 -6.64 -11.93
CA ASN A 33 -2.78 -6.75 -12.49
C ASN A 33 -1.68 -6.61 -11.43
N GLY A 34 -2.03 -6.29 -10.18
CA GLY A 34 -1.10 -6.20 -9.06
C GLY A 34 -0.96 -4.77 -8.55
N VAL A 35 0.29 -4.26 -8.52
CA VAL A 35 0.60 -2.89 -8.07
C VAL A 35 1.44 -2.18 -9.12
N ALA A 36 1.06 -0.95 -9.48
CA ALA A 36 1.66 -0.22 -10.60
C ALA A 36 3.14 0.18 -10.34
N ALA A 37 3.50 0.41 -9.08
CA ALA A 37 4.88 0.63 -8.63
C ALA A 37 5.13 -0.17 -7.35
N ASN A 38 6.27 -0.87 -7.31
CA ASN A 38 6.54 -1.83 -6.24
C ASN A 38 7.36 -1.27 -5.09
N ASP A 39 7.86 -0.04 -5.16
CA ASP A 39 8.65 0.56 -4.10
C ASP A 39 7.77 1.22 -3.02
N PHE A 40 8.25 1.19 -1.78
CA PHE A 40 7.57 1.86 -0.67
C PHE A 40 8.55 2.58 0.26
N VAL A 41 8.03 3.54 1.00
CA VAL A 41 8.72 4.22 2.10
C VAL A 41 8.06 3.93 3.44
N VAL A 42 8.79 4.19 4.52
CA VAL A 42 8.27 4.15 5.89
C VAL A 42 8.48 5.52 6.51
N SER A 43 7.40 6.27 6.67
CA SER A 43 7.47 7.68 7.10
C SER A 43 6.16 8.14 7.72
N ALA A 44 6.22 9.17 8.56
CA ALA A 44 5.06 9.83 9.16
C ALA A 44 4.82 11.20 8.50
N GLY A 45 3.61 11.75 8.65
CA GLY A 45 3.27 13.07 8.13
C GLY A 45 3.31 13.18 6.61
N ASP A 46 3.61 14.36 6.08
CA ASP A 46 3.60 14.64 4.64
C ASP A 46 4.91 14.22 3.94
N PRO A 47 4.84 13.79 2.66
CA PRO A 47 3.63 13.59 1.85
C PRO A 47 2.85 12.34 2.27
N ASP A 48 1.53 12.43 2.44
CA ASP A 48 0.68 11.30 2.83
C ASP A 48 0.21 10.42 1.66
N ASN A 49 1.18 9.92 0.89
CA ASN A 49 0.90 9.05 -0.25
C ASN A 49 0.20 7.75 0.20
N GLN A 50 -0.75 7.29 -0.60
CA GLN A 50 -1.50 6.06 -0.34
C GLN A 50 -1.63 5.26 -1.64
N TRP A 51 -1.69 3.93 -1.52
CA TRP A 51 -2.08 3.09 -2.65
C TRP A 51 -3.57 3.30 -2.94
N LYS A 52 -3.94 3.26 -4.21
CA LYS A 52 -5.32 3.40 -4.68
C LYS A 52 -5.82 2.08 -5.25
N VAL A 53 -6.74 1.44 -4.56
CA VAL A 53 -7.44 0.26 -5.07
C VAL A 53 -8.48 0.74 -6.09
N THR A 54 -8.24 0.44 -7.36
CA THR A 54 -9.14 0.79 -8.47
C THR A 54 -10.13 -0.33 -8.79
N GLU A 55 -9.90 -1.53 -8.26
CA GLU A 55 -10.80 -2.67 -8.41
C GLU A 55 -10.96 -3.42 -7.08
N ALA A 56 -12.19 -3.55 -6.56
CA ALA A 56 -12.43 -4.31 -5.34
C ALA A 56 -12.11 -5.81 -5.52
N GLY A 57 -11.71 -6.48 -4.44
CA GLY A 57 -11.36 -7.90 -4.52
C GLY A 57 -10.69 -8.47 -3.28
N THR A 58 -10.37 -9.76 -3.34
CA THR A 58 -9.52 -10.39 -2.34
C THR A 58 -8.08 -10.36 -2.83
N TYR A 59 -7.19 -9.74 -2.06
CA TYR A 59 -5.79 -9.61 -2.41
C TYR A 59 -4.88 -10.31 -1.40
N LYS A 60 -3.75 -10.83 -1.87
CA LYS A 60 -2.58 -11.15 -1.05
C LYS A 60 -1.57 -10.02 -1.23
N ILE A 61 -1.24 -9.34 -0.13
CA ILE A 61 -0.18 -8.32 -0.08
C ILE A 61 1.03 -8.94 0.61
N THR A 62 2.21 -8.80 0.02
CA THR A 62 3.49 -9.22 0.60
C THR A 62 4.42 -8.01 0.65
N LEU A 63 5.06 -7.78 1.80
CA LEU A 63 6.03 -6.70 1.99
C LEU A 63 7.42 -7.29 2.21
N ASP A 64 8.38 -6.90 1.38
CA ASP A 64 9.80 -7.13 1.63
C ASP A 64 10.37 -5.89 2.34
N LEU A 65 10.56 -6.00 3.65
CA LEU A 65 11.04 -4.90 4.49
C LEU A 65 12.52 -4.56 4.26
N LYS A 66 13.31 -5.52 3.74
CA LYS A 66 14.73 -5.33 3.48
C LYS A 66 14.93 -4.53 2.19
N ASN A 67 14.26 -4.94 1.13
CA ASN A 67 14.36 -4.30 -0.18
C ASN A 67 13.38 -3.14 -0.36
N LYS A 68 12.46 -2.95 0.59
CA LYS A 68 11.40 -1.94 0.57
C LYS A 68 10.48 -2.07 -0.64
N THR A 69 10.03 -3.29 -0.91
CA THR A 69 9.12 -3.58 -2.02
C THR A 69 7.82 -4.24 -1.59
N ILE A 70 6.75 -3.97 -2.34
CA ILE A 70 5.41 -4.55 -2.18
C ILE A 70 5.07 -5.41 -3.40
N GLN A 71 4.45 -6.56 -3.14
CA GLN A 71 3.81 -7.38 -4.17
C GLN A 71 2.33 -7.52 -3.84
N VAL A 72 1.48 -7.29 -4.83
CA VAL A 72 0.03 -7.49 -4.72
C VAL A 72 -0.40 -8.52 -5.75
N VAL A 73 -1.17 -9.52 -5.30
CA VAL A 73 -1.74 -10.57 -6.15
C VAL A 73 -3.23 -10.68 -5.83
N LYS A 74 -4.09 -10.54 -6.83
CA LYS A 74 -5.52 -10.80 -6.70
C LYS A 74 -5.76 -12.31 -6.60
N LYS A 75 -6.64 -12.72 -5.69
CA LYS A 75 -7.07 -14.11 -5.47
C LYS A 75 -8.39 -14.40 -6.17
#